data_AF-G3ADH1-F1
#
_entry.id   AF-G3ADH1-F1
#
_cell.length_a   1.000
_cell.length_b   1.000
_cell.length_c   1.000
_cell.angle_alpha   90.00
_cell.angle_beta   90.00
_cell.angle_gamma   90.00
#
_symmetry.space_group_name_H-M   'P 1'
#
loop_
_entity.id
_entity.type
_entity.pdbx_description
1 polymer ?
#
loop_
_entity_poly.entity_id
_entity_poly.type
_entity_poly.pdbx_seq_one_letter_code
_entity_poly.pdbx_strand_id
1 'polypeptide(L)'
;AGSMRLVHDGPSFAEPHDICIVHRTKVHPMTIWKRDDQMWEDIRQQAARDNVKLEEAQHVIRDGNKVPVYKTSTAPAYSLDKFNVNQGDEVTVTITNLDDVEDVTHGFTIVRYGVMMEISPQETSSVTFVADRPGVHWYYCQWFCHALH
;
A
#
# COMPACT_ATOMS: atom_id res chain seq x y z
N ALA A 1 46.72 -16.28 -21.91
CA ALA A 1 46.34 -16.25 -20.48
C ALA A 1 45.60 -14.94 -20.21
N GLY A 2 44.43 -14.98 -19.56
CA GLY A 2 43.69 -13.77 -19.17
C GLY A 2 44.24 -13.18 -17.87
N SER A 3 44.20 -11.84 -17.71
CA SER A 3 44.54 -11.14 -16.46
C SER A 3 43.29 -10.50 -15.86
N MET A 4 43.17 -10.53 -14.52
CA MET A 4 42.12 -9.79 -13.81
C MET A 4 42.36 -8.29 -13.94
N ARG A 5 41.28 -7.51 -14.05
CA ARG A 5 41.33 -6.05 -14.15
C ARG A 5 40.28 -5.44 -13.23
N LEU A 6 40.70 -4.49 -12.40
CA LEU A 6 39.75 -3.62 -11.71
C LEU A 6 39.04 -2.76 -12.75
N VAL A 7 37.71 -2.73 -12.71
CA VAL A 7 36.89 -1.98 -13.66
C VAL A 7 35.91 -1.02 -12.98
N HIS A 8 35.62 -1.22 -11.70
CA HIS A 8 34.63 -0.44 -10.97
C HIS A 8 34.82 -0.57 -9.45
N ASP A 9 34.76 0.57 -8.75
CA ASP A 9 34.63 0.66 -7.29
C ASP A 9 33.27 1.31 -6.97
N GLY A 10 32.35 0.53 -6.40
CA GLY A 10 30.99 0.95 -6.08
C GLY A 10 30.80 1.07 -4.56
N PRO A 11 30.52 2.27 -4.00
CA PRO A 11 30.21 2.40 -2.59
C PRO A 11 28.89 1.68 -2.27
N SER A 12 28.86 0.95 -1.15
CA SER A 12 27.66 0.28 -0.64
C SER A 12 27.36 0.72 0.79
N PHE A 13 26.08 0.73 1.14
CA PHE A 13 25.61 1.05 2.49
C PHE A 13 25.38 -0.23 3.29
N ALA A 14 25.61 -0.17 4.61
CA ALA A 14 25.33 -1.23 5.57
C ALA A 14 26.03 -2.59 5.29
N GLU A 15 27.29 -2.56 4.82
CA GLU A 15 28.22 -3.71 4.76
C GLU A 15 27.61 -5.02 4.20
N PRO A 16 27.30 -5.11 2.89
CA PRO A 16 26.77 -6.33 2.31
C PRO A 16 27.77 -7.49 2.42
N HIS A 17 27.31 -8.62 2.97
CA HIS A 17 28.17 -9.77 3.25
C HIS A 17 28.37 -10.73 2.08
N ASP A 18 27.39 -10.86 1.18
CA ASP A 18 27.44 -11.80 0.06
C ASP A 18 26.56 -11.32 -1.10
N ILE A 19 26.81 -11.85 -2.31
CA ILE A 19 26.04 -11.54 -3.53
C ILE A 19 25.82 -12.79 -4.41
N CYS A 20 24.69 -12.82 -5.11
CA CYS A 20 24.41 -13.81 -6.14
C CYS A 20 24.08 -13.10 -7.46
N ILE A 21 24.76 -13.50 -8.55
CA ILE A 21 24.55 -12.92 -9.88
C ILE A 21 23.83 -13.94 -10.75
N VAL A 22 22.69 -13.53 -11.31
CA VAL A 22 21.86 -14.37 -12.17
C VAL A 22 21.69 -13.71 -13.55
N HIS A 23 21.69 -14.53 -14.61
CA HIS A 23 21.42 -14.03 -15.95
C HIS A 23 19.97 -13.55 -16.07
N ARG A 24 19.74 -12.39 -16.71
CA ARG A 24 18.41 -11.77 -16.85
C ARG A 24 17.30 -12.70 -17.38
N THR A 25 17.65 -13.72 -18.15
CA THR A 25 16.69 -14.68 -18.73
C THR A 25 16.19 -15.74 -17.74
N LYS A 26 16.57 -15.65 -16.46
CA LYS A 26 16.12 -16.57 -15.40
C LYS A 26 15.09 -15.93 -14.46
N VAL A 27 14.88 -14.62 -14.56
CA VAL A 27 13.99 -13.86 -13.66
C VAL A 27 12.97 -13.11 -14.52
N HIS A 28 11.69 -13.32 -14.25
CA HIS A 28 10.57 -12.72 -14.99
C HIS A 28 9.55 -12.14 -14.00
N PRO A 29 9.77 -10.90 -13.51
CA PRO A 29 8.86 -10.25 -12.56
C PRO A 29 7.48 -9.99 -13.18
N MET A 30 6.44 -9.99 -12.36
CA MET A 30 5.14 -9.42 -12.74
C MET A 30 5.21 -7.89 -12.59
N THR A 31 4.52 -7.15 -13.45
CA THR A 31 4.49 -5.69 -13.43
C THR A 31 3.24 -5.11 -12.78
N ILE A 32 2.18 -5.92 -12.66
CA ILE A 32 0.91 -5.60 -12.00
C ILE A 32 0.50 -6.81 -11.17
N TRP A 33 -0.07 -6.53 -9.99
CA TRP A 33 -0.54 -7.58 -9.10
C TRP A 33 -1.76 -8.32 -9.66
N LYS A 34 -1.95 -9.55 -9.22
CA LYS A 34 -3.20 -10.28 -9.44
C LYS A 34 -4.08 -10.09 -8.23
N ARG A 35 -5.35 -9.74 -8.41
CA ARG A 35 -6.32 -9.52 -7.31
C ARG A 35 -6.42 -10.66 -6.31
N ASP A 36 -6.10 -11.88 -6.74
CA ASP A 36 -6.16 -13.10 -5.95
C ASP A 36 -4.82 -13.53 -5.33
N ASP A 37 -3.81 -12.65 -5.30
CA ASP A 37 -2.53 -12.93 -4.64
C ASP A 37 -2.74 -13.31 -3.17
N GLN A 38 -1.95 -14.27 -2.71
CA GLN A 38 -2.06 -14.81 -1.36
C GLN A 38 -1.56 -13.84 -0.29
N MET A 39 -0.75 -12.84 -0.66
CA MET A 39 -0.18 -11.87 0.28
C MET A 39 -1.23 -11.07 1.06
N TRP A 40 -2.45 -10.88 0.51
CA TRP A 40 -3.55 -10.18 1.18
C TRP A 40 -4.82 -11.02 1.33
N GLU A 41 -4.68 -12.35 1.36
CA GLU A 41 -5.82 -13.25 1.53
C GLU A 41 -6.63 -12.93 2.79
N ASP A 42 -5.95 -12.65 3.90
CA ASP A 42 -6.60 -12.30 5.17
C ASP A 42 -7.45 -11.02 5.04
N ILE A 43 -7.02 -10.05 4.23
CA ILE A 43 -7.79 -8.84 3.95
C ILE A 43 -9.06 -9.17 3.17
N ARG A 44 -8.98 -10.07 2.18
CA ARG A 44 -10.16 -10.52 1.42
C ARG A 44 -11.17 -11.24 2.31
N GLN A 45 -10.69 -12.11 3.20
CA GLN A 45 -11.54 -12.81 4.15
C GLN A 45 -12.21 -11.84 5.13
N GLN A 46 -11.48 -10.84 5.61
CA GLN A 46 -12.06 -9.81 6.47
C GLN A 46 -13.11 -8.97 5.72
N ALA A 47 -12.82 -8.53 4.49
CA ALA A 47 -13.79 -7.81 3.66
C ALA A 47 -15.05 -8.63 3.38
N ALA A 48 -14.90 -9.93 3.12
CA ALA A 48 -16.04 -10.84 2.93
C ALA A 48 -16.91 -10.96 4.18
N ARG A 49 -16.31 -11.07 5.38
CA ARG A 49 -17.05 -11.06 6.66
C ARG A 49 -17.84 -9.76 6.86
N ASP A 50 -17.26 -8.66 6.39
CA ASP A 50 -17.85 -7.33 6.45
C ASP A 50 -18.83 -7.05 5.29
N ASN A 51 -19.07 -8.02 4.40
CA ASN A 51 -19.88 -7.91 3.18
C ASN A 51 -19.42 -6.77 2.25
N VAL A 52 -18.11 -6.54 2.18
CA VAL A 52 -17.48 -5.55 1.30
C VAL A 52 -16.83 -6.22 0.12
N LYS A 53 -17.17 -5.77 -1.08
CA LYS A 53 -16.40 -6.06 -2.29
C LYS A 53 -15.30 -5.01 -2.44
N LEU A 54 -14.04 -5.45 -2.36
CA LEU A 54 -12.88 -4.57 -2.32
C LEU A 54 -12.78 -3.64 -3.54
N GLU A 55 -13.22 -4.11 -4.71
CA GLU A 55 -13.20 -3.36 -5.97
C GLU A 55 -14.27 -2.26 -6.06
N GLU A 56 -15.24 -2.25 -5.14
CA GLU A 56 -16.33 -1.28 -5.09
C GLU A 56 -16.30 -0.47 -3.78
N ALA A 57 -15.20 -0.58 -3.03
CA ALA A 57 -15.15 -0.17 -1.64
C ALA A 57 -15.25 1.36 -1.43
N GLN A 58 -16.28 1.76 -0.69
CA GLN A 58 -16.49 3.11 -0.14
C GLN A 58 -17.17 3.03 1.23
N HIS A 59 -16.65 2.18 2.12
CA HIS A 59 -17.32 1.79 3.35
C HIS A 59 -16.57 2.24 4.61
N VAL A 60 -17.35 2.62 5.63
CA VAL A 60 -16.89 2.84 7.00
C VAL A 60 -17.79 2.02 7.89
N ILE A 61 -17.24 0.96 8.49
CA ILE A 61 -17.99 0.01 9.31
C ILE A 61 -17.65 0.26 10.78
N ARG A 62 -18.62 0.06 11.67
CA ARG A 62 -18.41 0.19 13.12
C ARG A 62 -18.70 -1.12 13.81
N ASP A 63 -17.68 -1.65 14.47
CA ASP A 63 -17.76 -2.83 15.35
C ASP A 63 -17.22 -2.45 16.73
N GLY A 64 -18.10 -1.92 17.57
CA GLY A 64 -17.71 -1.36 18.87
C GLY A 64 -16.72 -0.20 18.70
N ASN A 65 -15.50 -0.37 19.23
CA ASN A 65 -14.39 0.58 19.11
C ASN A 65 -13.50 0.31 17.88
N LYS A 66 -13.77 -0.73 17.10
CA LYS A 66 -13.05 -1.03 15.86
C LYS A 66 -13.77 -0.43 14.68
N VAL A 67 -13.01 0.22 13.81
CA VAL A 67 -13.54 0.90 12.63
C VAL A 67 -12.78 0.45 11.38
N PRO A 68 -13.23 -0.64 10.73
CA PRO A 68 -12.79 -0.98 9.38
C PRO A 68 -13.24 0.10 8.38
N VAL A 69 -12.29 0.63 7.62
CA VAL A 69 -12.50 1.59 6.55
C VAL A 69 -12.00 0.97 5.25
N TYR A 70 -12.89 0.78 4.29
CA TYR A 70 -12.57 0.18 3.00
C TYR A 70 -12.72 1.22 1.89
N LYS A 71 -11.67 1.38 1.10
CA LYS A 71 -11.58 2.39 0.05
C LYS A 71 -10.94 1.81 -1.20
N THR A 72 -11.19 2.44 -2.34
CA THR A 72 -10.43 2.25 -3.56
C THR A 72 -9.59 3.50 -3.85
N SER A 73 -8.55 3.34 -4.66
CA SER A 73 -7.81 4.43 -5.27
C SER A 73 -7.72 4.21 -6.78
N THR A 74 -7.94 5.28 -7.53
CA THR A 74 -7.69 5.39 -8.97
C THR A 74 -7.19 6.80 -9.19
N ALA A 75 -5.99 6.95 -9.72
CA ALA A 75 -5.34 8.26 -9.77
C ALA A 75 -6.24 9.31 -10.47
N PRO A 76 -6.44 10.51 -9.88
CA PRO A 76 -5.80 11.09 -8.69
C PRO A 76 -6.60 10.99 -7.37
N ALA A 77 -7.63 10.14 -7.30
CA ALA A 77 -8.61 10.19 -6.21
C ALA A 77 -8.66 8.92 -5.36
N TYR A 78 -8.97 9.11 -4.08
CA TYR A 78 -9.54 8.05 -3.26
C TYR A 78 -11.05 8.03 -3.43
N SER A 79 -11.65 6.88 -3.20
CA SER A 79 -13.10 6.70 -3.24
C SER A 79 -13.85 7.36 -2.08
N LEU A 80 -13.15 7.67 -0.98
CA LEU A 80 -13.68 8.48 0.13
C LEU A 80 -12.77 9.70 0.37
N ASP A 81 -13.36 10.89 0.39
CA ASP A 81 -12.66 12.15 0.69
C ASP A 81 -12.53 12.42 2.19
N LYS A 82 -13.42 11.83 3.00
CA LYS A 82 -13.39 11.91 4.46
C LYS A 82 -14.13 10.74 5.11
N PHE A 83 -13.79 10.45 6.36
CA PHE A 83 -14.57 9.59 7.25
C PHE A 83 -14.42 10.09 8.69
N ASN A 84 -15.40 9.77 9.55
CA ASN A 84 -15.41 10.23 10.94
C ASN A 84 -15.27 9.04 11.89
N VAL A 85 -14.41 9.17 12.88
CA VAL A 85 -14.17 8.21 13.97
C VAL A 85 -14.22 8.92 15.32
N ASN A 86 -14.38 8.17 16.39
CA ASN A 86 -14.26 8.69 17.75
C ASN A 86 -12.81 8.62 18.21
N GLN A 87 -12.45 9.49 19.15
CA GLN A 87 -11.15 9.40 19.81
C GLN A 87 -11.05 8.03 20.52
N GLY A 88 -9.95 7.31 20.29
CA GLY A 88 -9.69 5.99 20.84
C GLY A 88 -10.20 4.83 19.98
N ASP A 89 -10.87 5.09 18.86
CA ASP A 89 -11.23 4.03 17.90
C ASP A 89 -9.94 3.38 17.34
N GLU A 90 -9.92 2.05 17.23
CA GLU A 90 -8.91 1.28 16.48
C GLU A 90 -9.36 1.24 15.02
N VAL A 91 -8.70 2.03 14.18
CA VAL A 91 -9.08 2.24 12.78
C VAL A 91 -8.17 1.40 11.90
N THR A 92 -8.77 0.55 11.05
CA THR A 92 -8.04 -0.18 10.01
C THR A 92 -8.45 0.38 8.66
N VAL A 93 -7.51 1.03 7.97
CA VAL A 93 -7.75 1.54 6.61
C VAL A 93 -7.23 0.52 5.62
N THR A 94 -8.13 0.01 4.80
CA THR A 94 -7.87 -0.93 3.70
C THR A 94 -8.11 -0.22 2.39
N ILE A 95 -7.10 -0.17 1.52
CA ILE A 95 -7.17 0.49 0.22
C ILE A 95 -6.84 -0.51 -0.88
N THR A 96 -7.69 -0.52 -1.90
CA THR A 96 -7.47 -1.28 -3.14
C THR A 96 -7.14 -0.33 -4.28
N ASN A 97 -5.96 -0.48 -4.87
CA ASN A 97 -5.58 0.27 -6.06
C ASN A 97 -6.20 -0.39 -7.30
N LEU A 98 -7.01 0.37 -8.04
CA LEU A 98 -7.72 -0.11 -9.23
C LEU A 98 -7.08 0.33 -10.54
N ASP A 99 -6.00 1.11 -10.51
CA ASP A 99 -5.24 1.40 -11.72
C ASP A 99 -4.70 0.10 -12.34
N ASP A 100 -4.77 0.01 -13.67
CA ASP A 100 -4.36 -1.14 -14.48
C ASP A 100 -3.12 -0.83 -15.35
N VAL A 101 -2.43 0.26 -15.03
CA VAL A 101 -1.20 0.72 -15.66
C VAL A 101 -0.02 0.41 -14.74
N GLU A 102 1.05 -0.17 -15.30
CA GLU A 102 2.27 -0.44 -14.54
C GLU A 102 2.87 0.84 -13.94
N ASP A 103 3.49 0.71 -12.76
CA ASP A 103 4.17 1.81 -12.06
C ASP A 103 3.24 2.97 -11.60
N VAL A 104 1.92 2.84 -11.72
CA VAL A 104 0.94 3.77 -11.13
C VAL A 104 0.71 3.41 -9.66
N THR A 105 1.76 3.59 -8.88
CA THR A 105 1.80 3.27 -7.46
C THR A 105 1.11 4.36 -6.64
N HIS A 106 0.23 3.94 -5.73
CA HIS A 106 -0.38 4.82 -4.74
C HIS A 106 0.25 4.64 -3.37
N GLY A 107 -0.05 5.58 -2.50
CA GLY A 107 0.28 5.52 -1.10
C GLY A 107 -0.91 5.84 -0.23
N PHE A 108 -0.75 5.68 1.06
CA PHE A 108 -1.64 6.28 2.04
C PHE A 108 -0.82 6.68 3.26
N THR A 109 -0.81 7.97 3.56
CA THR A 109 -0.13 8.54 4.73
C THR A 109 -1.12 9.31 5.58
N ILE A 110 -1.06 9.16 6.90
CA ILE A 110 -1.84 9.97 7.83
C ILE A 110 -0.93 10.93 8.58
N VAL A 111 -1.25 12.22 8.47
CA VAL A 111 -0.48 13.29 9.10
C VAL A 111 -0.41 13.08 10.62
N ARG A 112 0.81 13.07 11.17
CA ARG A 112 1.13 12.96 12.61
C ARG A 112 0.81 11.61 13.29
N TYR A 113 0.42 10.59 12.54
CA TYR A 113 0.22 9.24 13.09
C TYR A 113 1.42 8.30 12.87
N GLY A 114 2.42 8.71 12.08
CA GLY A 114 3.54 7.82 11.73
C GLY A 114 3.09 6.62 10.89
N VAL A 115 1.97 6.77 10.18
CA VAL A 115 1.35 5.75 9.34
C VAL A 115 1.62 6.09 7.88
N MET A 116 2.26 5.16 7.17
CA MET A 116 2.37 5.18 5.72
C MET A 116 2.36 3.76 5.16
N MET A 117 1.75 3.57 3.99
CA MET A 117 1.82 2.30 3.24
C MET A 117 1.87 2.56 1.73
N GLU A 118 2.42 1.59 0.99
CA GLU A 118 2.36 1.48 -0.47
C GLU A 118 1.10 0.70 -0.88
N ILE A 119 0.50 1.08 -2.01
CA ILE A 119 -0.54 0.29 -2.69
C ILE A 119 -0.24 0.29 -4.20
N SER A 120 0.50 -0.71 -4.66
CA SER A 120 0.87 -0.91 -6.07
C SER A 120 -0.36 -1.29 -6.93
N PRO A 121 -0.30 -1.17 -8.27
CA PRO A 121 -1.43 -1.48 -9.16
C PRO A 121 -2.06 -2.85 -8.89
N GLN A 122 -3.38 -2.89 -8.71
CA GLN A 122 -4.19 -4.07 -8.36
C GLN A 122 -3.94 -4.69 -6.98
N GLU A 123 -3.09 -4.10 -6.15
CA GLU A 123 -2.85 -4.53 -4.76
C GLU A 123 -4.01 -4.10 -3.84
N THR A 124 -4.20 -4.85 -2.75
CA THR A 124 -4.93 -4.36 -1.57
C THR A 124 -3.99 -4.35 -0.36
N SER A 125 -3.80 -3.19 0.25
CA SER A 125 -2.99 -3.01 1.46
C SER A 125 -3.84 -2.47 2.60
N SER A 126 -3.48 -2.80 3.84
CA SER A 126 -4.14 -2.24 5.02
C SER A 126 -3.17 -1.83 6.11
N VAL A 127 -3.58 -0.86 6.91
CA VAL A 127 -2.84 -0.39 8.08
C VAL A 127 -3.79 -0.05 9.21
N THR A 128 -3.43 -0.46 10.43
CA THR A 128 -4.21 -0.21 11.64
C THR A 128 -3.51 0.82 12.52
N PHE A 129 -4.29 1.76 13.06
CA PHE A 129 -3.83 2.76 14.02
C PHE A 129 -4.93 3.09 15.04
N VAL A 130 -4.53 3.63 16.19
CA VAL A 130 -5.50 4.16 17.17
C VAL A 130 -5.70 5.63 16.89
N ALA A 131 -6.94 6.09 16.72
CA ALA A 131 -7.28 7.51 16.58
C ALA A 131 -7.18 8.24 17.93
N ASP A 132 -5.97 8.39 18.46
CA ASP A 132 -5.69 8.84 19.83
C ASP A 132 -5.86 10.35 20.05
N ARG A 133 -6.06 11.14 18.99
CA ARG A 133 -6.13 12.62 19.05
C ARG A 133 -7.42 13.14 18.39
N PRO A 134 -8.16 14.05 19.05
CA PRO A 134 -9.33 14.67 18.44
C PRO A 134 -8.94 15.68 17.35
N GLY A 135 -9.90 16.06 16.51
CA GLY A 135 -9.76 17.09 15.47
C GLY A 135 -9.69 16.52 14.05
N VAL A 136 -9.35 17.40 13.10
CA VAL A 136 -9.21 17.04 11.69
C VAL A 136 -7.78 16.57 11.44
N HIS A 137 -7.64 15.35 10.93
CA HIS A 137 -6.36 14.78 10.51
C HIS A 137 -6.43 14.45 9.03
N TRP A 138 -5.50 15.01 8.26
CA TRP A 138 -5.43 14.78 6.82
C TRP A 138 -4.77 13.44 6.53
N TYR A 139 -5.29 12.75 5.53
CA TYR A 139 -4.56 11.70 4.83
C TYR A 139 -4.31 12.12 3.39
N TYR A 140 -3.23 11.62 2.80
CA TYR A 140 -2.85 11.94 1.42
C TYR A 140 -2.05 10.80 0.79
N CYS A 141 -1.96 10.83 -0.54
CA CYS A 141 -1.12 9.93 -1.31
C CYS A 141 0.30 10.49 -1.34
N GLN A 142 1.27 9.79 -0.74
CA GLN A 142 2.67 10.22 -0.73
C GLN A 142 3.42 9.90 -2.04
N TRP A 143 2.87 8.98 -2.84
CA TRP A 143 3.44 8.61 -4.14
C TRP A 143 2.92 9.58 -5.21
N PHE A 144 3.82 10.03 -6.10
CA PHE A 144 3.45 10.88 -7.23
C PHE A 144 2.78 10.04 -8.31
N CYS A 145 1.49 9.77 -8.14
CA CYS A 145 0.70 8.90 -9.02
C CYS A 145 0.07 9.64 -10.21
N HIS A 146 -0.04 10.97 -10.14
CA HIS A 146 -0.70 11.79 -11.16
C HIS A 146 -0.24 13.24 -11.08
N ALA A 147 -0.46 14.03 -12.14
CA ALA A 147 -0.20 15.48 -12.12
C ALA A 147 -0.98 16.28 -11.05
N LEU A 148 -2.00 15.65 -10.44
CA LEU A 148 -2.87 16.23 -9.41
C LEU A 148 -2.73 15.45 -8.08
N HIS A 149 -1.52 14.96 -7.77
CA HIS A 149 -1.26 14.21 -6.53
C HIS A 149 -1.44 15.07 -5.27
#